data_AF-A0A7S1RLF2-F1
#
_entry.id   AF-A0A7S1RLF2-F1
#
_cell.length_a   1.000
_cell.length_b   1.000
_cell.length_c   1.000
_cell.angle_alpha   90.00
_cell.angle_beta   90.00
_cell.angle_gamma   90.00
#
_symmetry.space_group_name_H-M   'P 1'
#
loop_
_entity.id
_entity.type
_entity.pdbx_description
1 polymer ?
#
loop_
_entity_poly.entity_id
_entity_poly.type
_entity_poly.pdbx_seq_one_letter_code
_entity_poly.pdbx_strand_id
1 'polypeptide(L)'
;LKSARSASLLSCTCPAAVWDSACGGMILSTGRTTTSRNASATLAFHQYRQALQDTGEEAAERAHLVKIGVERVDAKFRARLALEVAKSFSVLGPTRESRPEAIKDGGELGRVYVAEGVAGARRAAQRLERRRWTPQEIASADERELEGFAYSAQEASAPKPKLIPPGEGWSRFDEELLVHPQSQVFFAQVGQRRGRYFKRGAAGQKLEEASVPHAPAEHAISAAAASASCVRKGGKLDRAVLLNDVAKIARLALKFPLSFVDQPACAYALFHGLRSADSAQFCAENFHKSLLPLLAAKIHTYERRELQDVLARALEHLDAEILRSAHAFSACSALVALILGDKLVVAGVGRVR
;
A
#
# COMPACT_ATOMS: atom_id res chain seq x y z
N LEU A 1 -12.15 0.59 47.58
CA LEU A 1 -13.40 1.31 47.30
C LEU A 1 -13.64 1.31 45.79
N LYS A 2 -14.41 0.32 45.31
CA LYS A 2 -14.81 0.17 43.91
C LYS A 2 -15.95 1.15 43.61
N SER A 3 -15.82 1.98 42.59
CA SER A 3 -16.95 2.74 42.02
C SER A 3 -16.86 2.71 40.51
N ALA A 4 -17.68 1.85 39.91
CA ALA A 4 -17.98 1.87 38.49
C ALA A 4 -18.63 3.23 38.12
N ARG A 5 -18.21 3.85 37.03
CA ARG A 5 -18.91 4.99 36.43
C ARG A 5 -19.40 4.59 35.04
N SER A 6 -20.72 4.58 34.93
CA SER A 6 -21.50 4.42 33.72
C SER A 6 -21.28 5.62 32.78
N ALA A 7 -20.90 5.33 31.53
CA ALA A 7 -20.97 6.29 30.43
C ALA A 7 -22.43 6.42 29.99
N SER A 8 -22.96 7.64 29.98
CA SER A 8 -24.31 7.98 29.56
C SER A 8 -24.29 8.46 28.11
N LEU A 9 -25.10 7.83 27.25
CA LEU A 9 -25.40 8.29 25.89
C LEU A 9 -26.59 9.26 25.97
N LEU A 10 -26.40 10.51 25.53
CA LEU A 10 -27.47 11.49 25.39
C LEU A 10 -27.50 12.02 23.95
N SER A 11 -28.66 11.89 23.32
CA SER A 11 -29.01 12.58 22.07
C SER A 11 -29.78 13.87 22.42
N CYS A 12 -29.33 15.02 21.93
CA CYS A 12 -30.13 16.24 21.94
C CYS A 12 -29.95 17.03 20.64
N THR A 13 -31.08 17.45 20.09
CA THR A 13 -31.27 18.38 18.97
C THR A 13 -31.13 19.83 19.44
N CYS A 14 -30.45 20.68 18.66
CA CYS A 14 -30.36 22.13 18.87
C CYS A 14 -31.06 22.89 17.74
N PRO A 15 -31.66 24.06 18.02
CA PRO A 15 -31.86 25.10 17.02
C PRO A 15 -30.82 26.23 17.15
N ALA A 16 -30.56 26.89 16.02
CA ALA A 16 -29.52 27.87 15.79
C ALA A 16 -29.94 29.32 16.12
N ALA A 17 -28.95 30.15 16.47
CA ALA A 17 -28.94 31.62 16.28
C ALA A 17 -27.46 32.08 16.28
N VAL A 18 -26.89 32.48 15.14
CA VAL A 18 -26.67 33.86 14.66
C VAL A 18 -25.97 34.75 15.71
N TRP A 19 -24.79 35.27 15.36
CA TRP A 19 -24.37 36.68 15.51
C TRP A 19 -23.05 36.92 14.75
N ASP A 20 -22.99 38.13 14.18
CA ASP A 20 -22.05 38.67 13.20
C ASP A 20 -20.91 39.48 13.86
N SER A 21 -19.89 39.82 13.04
CA SER A 21 -18.95 40.97 13.19
C SER A 21 -17.83 40.85 14.25
N ALA A 22 -16.60 41.34 14.09
CA ALA A 22 -15.74 41.84 13.00
C ALA A 22 -14.38 42.24 13.65
N CYS A 23 -13.37 42.59 12.82
CA CYS A 23 -12.07 43.22 13.14
C CYS A 23 -10.98 42.27 13.68
N GLY A 24 -9.73 42.24 13.21
CA GLY A 24 -8.85 43.17 12.48
C GLY A 24 -7.48 43.01 13.18
N GLY A 25 -6.41 42.49 12.57
CA GLY A 25 -5.54 43.13 11.59
C GLY A 25 -4.12 43.34 12.20
N MET A 26 -3.08 42.87 11.49
CA MET A 26 -1.68 43.39 11.48
C MET A 26 -0.79 43.09 12.74
N ILE A 27 0.49 42.66 12.73
CA ILE A 27 1.73 43.02 11.99
C ILE A 27 2.85 41.93 12.16
N LEU A 28 3.65 41.73 11.09
CA LEU A 28 5.10 41.44 10.87
C LEU A 28 6.03 41.19 12.11
N SER A 29 7.21 40.57 12.09
CA SER A 29 8.10 39.83 11.17
C SER A 29 9.31 39.40 12.02
N THR A 30 9.97 38.29 11.71
CA THR A 30 11.46 38.18 11.72
C THR A 30 11.87 36.80 11.21
N GLY A 31 12.68 36.80 10.16
CA GLY A 31 13.23 35.61 9.54
C GLY A 31 14.42 35.04 10.32
N ARG A 32 14.44 33.72 10.46
CA ARG A 32 15.66 32.93 10.61
C ARG A 32 15.68 31.89 9.49
N THR A 33 16.71 31.97 8.67
CA THR A 33 17.03 31.07 7.56
C THR A 33 17.31 29.66 8.08
N THR A 34 16.29 28.80 8.01
CA THR A 34 16.47 27.34 8.11
C THR A 34 16.79 26.81 6.72
N THR A 35 18.03 26.37 6.51
CA THR A 35 18.36 25.52 5.35
C THR A 35 17.48 24.28 5.41
N SER A 36 16.59 24.15 4.42
CA SER A 36 15.53 23.15 4.45
C SER A 36 16.12 21.74 4.40
N ARG A 37 15.81 20.92 5.42
CA ARG A 37 16.07 19.48 5.45
C ARG A 37 15.36 18.71 4.32
N ASN A 38 14.55 19.36 3.48
CA ASN A 38 13.88 18.75 2.35
C ASN A 38 14.75 18.63 1.09
N ALA A 39 15.86 19.38 0.99
CA ALA A 39 16.74 19.31 -0.19
C ALA A 39 17.57 18.02 -0.26
N SER A 40 17.96 17.44 0.88
CA SER A 40 18.74 16.20 0.96
C SER A 40 17.91 14.94 0.66
N ALA A 41 16.62 14.94 1.00
CA ALA A 41 15.72 13.81 0.74
C ALA A 41 15.41 13.66 -0.76
N THR A 42 15.22 14.77 -1.47
CA THR A 42 14.95 14.78 -2.93
C THR A 42 16.17 14.29 -3.72
N LEU A 43 17.38 14.65 -3.28
CA LEU A 43 18.64 14.19 -3.89
C LEU A 43 18.86 12.68 -3.69
N ALA A 44 18.61 12.16 -2.48
CA ALA A 44 18.71 10.72 -2.20
C ALA A 44 17.67 9.90 -2.99
N PHE A 45 16.46 10.43 -3.18
CA PHE A 45 15.42 9.79 -3.98
C PHE A 45 15.78 9.74 -5.48
N HIS A 46 16.38 10.80 -6.01
CA HIS A 46 16.85 10.81 -7.40
C HIS A 46 18.03 9.87 -7.62
N GLN A 47 18.99 9.82 -6.68
CA GLN A 47 20.11 8.88 -6.73
C GLN A 47 19.65 7.41 -6.65
N TYR A 48 18.61 7.11 -5.85
CA TYR A 48 18.01 5.78 -5.78
C TYR A 48 17.27 5.39 -7.07
N ARG A 49 16.55 6.33 -7.72
CA ARG A 49 15.92 6.07 -9.03
C ARG A 49 16.93 5.86 -10.15
N GLN A 50 18.07 6.57 -10.12
CA GLN A 50 19.18 6.35 -11.06
C GLN A 50 19.82 4.98 -10.80
N ALA A 51 20.09 4.62 -9.55
CA ALA A 51 20.62 3.30 -9.21
C ALA A 51 19.69 2.14 -9.62
N LEU A 52 18.36 2.33 -9.54
CA LEU A 52 17.34 1.38 -10.03
C LEU A 52 17.26 1.30 -11.57
N GLN A 53 17.69 2.34 -12.28
CA GLN A 53 17.79 2.31 -13.74
C GLN A 53 19.11 1.67 -14.20
N ASP A 54 20.16 1.76 -13.38
CA ASP A 54 21.51 1.26 -13.70
C ASP A 54 21.74 -0.19 -13.23
N THR A 55 21.01 -0.67 -12.22
CA THR A 55 21.01 -2.10 -11.81
C THR A 55 20.10 -2.92 -12.70
N GLY A 56 20.54 -3.11 -13.94
CA GLY A 56 20.07 -4.19 -14.77
C GLY A 56 20.43 -5.53 -14.14
N GLU A 57 19.47 -6.19 -13.49
CA GLU A 57 19.51 -7.64 -13.24
C GLU A 57 18.16 -8.16 -12.72
N GLU A 58 17.28 -8.50 -13.65
CA GLU A 58 16.31 -9.61 -13.48
C GLU A 58 16.29 -10.40 -14.80
N ALA A 59 17.46 -10.92 -15.17
CA ALA A 59 17.61 -11.86 -16.29
C ALA A 59 17.17 -13.29 -15.91
N ALA A 60 16.97 -13.57 -14.61
CA ALA A 60 16.64 -14.91 -14.11
C ALA A 60 15.13 -15.18 -13.96
N GLU A 61 14.27 -14.16 -13.85
CA GLU A 61 12.82 -14.36 -13.63
C GLU A 61 11.95 -14.26 -14.90
N ARG A 62 12.54 -13.99 -16.06
CA ARG A 62 11.79 -13.94 -17.32
C ARG A 62 11.98 -15.25 -18.08
N ALA A 63 11.17 -16.25 -17.77
CA ALA A 63 10.96 -17.38 -18.67
C ALA A 63 10.38 -16.83 -19.99
N HIS A 64 11.25 -16.54 -20.94
CA HIS A 64 10.90 -16.02 -22.25
C HIS A 64 10.33 -17.15 -23.10
N LEU A 65 9.03 -17.16 -23.33
CA LEU A 65 8.43 -18.00 -24.36
C LEU A 65 8.79 -17.40 -25.72
N VAL A 66 9.77 -18.03 -26.38
CA VAL A 66 10.10 -17.79 -27.78
C VAL A 66 9.19 -18.68 -28.60
N LYS A 67 8.32 -18.08 -29.42
CA LYS A 67 7.47 -18.80 -30.37
C LYS A 67 7.95 -18.50 -31.78
N ILE A 68 8.30 -19.53 -32.53
CA ILE A 68 8.63 -19.42 -33.94
C ILE A 68 7.47 -20.01 -34.72
N GLY A 69 6.81 -19.19 -35.54
CA GLY A 69 5.71 -19.60 -36.39
C GLY A 69 6.04 -19.40 -37.86
N VAL A 70 5.46 -20.21 -38.73
CA VAL A 70 5.44 -19.96 -40.18
C VAL A 70 4.00 -19.64 -40.58
N GLU A 71 3.77 -18.44 -41.08
CA GLU A 71 2.45 -17.97 -41.52
C GLU A 71 2.41 -17.81 -43.05
N ARG A 72 1.22 -17.94 -43.65
CA ARG A 72 1.01 -17.71 -45.08
C ARG A 72 0.53 -16.27 -45.30
N VAL A 73 1.22 -15.52 -46.15
CA VAL A 73 0.95 -14.11 -46.49
C VAL A 73 0.93 -13.97 -48.02
N ASP A 74 -0.20 -13.57 -48.60
CA ASP A 74 -0.35 -13.32 -50.05
C ASP A 74 0.20 -14.44 -50.93
N ALA A 75 -0.26 -15.66 -50.67
CA ALA A 75 0.19 -16.92 -51.30
C ALA A 75 1.63 -17.37 -51.02
N LYS A 76 2.45 -16.58 -50.31
CA LYS A 76 3.81 -16.92 -49.88
C LYS A 76 3.86 -17.34 -48.42
N PHE A 77 4.98 -17.91 -47.98
CA PHE A 77 5.22 -18.28 -46.58
C PHE A 77 6.21 -17.30 -45.92
N ARG A 78 6.01 -16.98 -44.65
CA ARG A 78 6.86 -16.07 -43.88
C ARG A 78 7.17 -16.69 -42.52
N ALA A 79 8.45 -16.75 -42.18
CA ALA A 79 8.88 -17.10 -40.83
C ALA A 79 8.70 -15.89 -39.89
N ARG A 80 8.14 -16.13 -38.71
CA ARG A 80 7.89 -15.11 -37.68
C ARG A 80 8.42 -15.58 -36.34
N LEU A 81 9.35 -14.81 -35.79
CA LEU A 81 9.84 -14.96 -34.43
C LEU A 81 9.04 -14.02 -33.52
N ALA A 82 8.31 -14.56 -32.55
CA ALA A 82 7.52 -13.82 -31.58
C ALA A 82 8.02 -14.07 -30.15
N LEU A 83 8.10 -13.00 -29.37
CA LEU A 83 8.41 -13.05 -27.93
C LEU A 83 7.20 -12.64 -27.10
N GLU A 84 6.77 -13.51 -26.19
CA GLU A 84 5.75 -13.18 -25.18
C GLU A 84 6.45 -12.68 -23.89
N VAL A 85 6.70 -11.37 -23.84
CA VAL A 85 7.20 -10.64 -22.65
C VAL A 85 6.40 -9.35 -22.52
N ALA A 86 6.38 -8.73 -21.33
CA ALA A 86 5.72 -7.45 -21.01
C ALA A 86 5.98 -6.29 -22.02
N LYS A 87 6.96 -6.43 -22.92
CA LYS A 87 7.05 -5.69 -24.18
C LYS A 87 7.18 -6.71 -25.31
N SER A 88 6.09 -6.95 -26.06
CA SER A 88 6.10 -7.85 -27.21
C SER A 88 7.06 -7.34 -28.27
N PHE A 89 7.93 -8.20 -28.78
CA PHE A 89 8.79 -7.89 -29.91
C PHE A 89 8.67 -8.98 -30.97
N SER A 90 8.65 -8.57 -32.24
CA SER A 90 8.53 -9.48 -33.39
C SER A 90 9.64 -9.22 -34.40
N VAL A 91 10.32 -10.28 -34.84
CA VAL A 91 11.20 -10.24 -36.02
C VAL A 91 10.50 -10.98 -37.15
N LEU A 92 10.38 -10.31 -38.29
CA LEU A 92 9.86 -10.91 -39.52
C LEU A 92 11.05 -11.45 -40.31
N GLY A 93 10.98 -12.73 -40.68
CA GLY A 93 11.86 -13.34 -41.66
C GLY A 93 11.41 -13.00 -43.10
N PRO A 94 12.22 -13.38 -44.10
CA PRO A 94 11.89 -13.16 -45.51
C PRO A 94 10.65 -13.97 -45.93
N THR A 95 9.99 -13.51 -47.00
CA THR A 95 8.90 -14.24 -47.64
C THR A 95 9.45 -15.23 -48.67
N ARG A 96 9.02 -16.49 -48.60
CA ARG A 96 9.44 -17.60 -49.47
C ARG A 96 8.28 -18.16 -50.27
N GLU A 97 8.58 -18.79 -51.40
CA GLU A 97 7.58 -19.45 -52.24
C GLU A 97 7.21 -20.83 -51.72
N SER A 98 8.13 -21.48 -50.99
CA SER A 98 7.93 -22.81 -50.40
C SER A 98 7.92 -22.76 -48.86
N ARG A 99 7.07 -23.58 -48.24
CA ARG A 99 6.99 -23.72 -46.77
C ARG A 99 8.30 -24.27 -46.15
N PRO A 100 8.98 -25.26 -46.75
CA PRO A 100 10.26 -25.77 -46.23
C PRO A 100 11.37 -24.71 -46.13
N GLU A 101 11.46 -23.77 -47.10
CA GLU A 101 12.41 -22.65 -47.02
C GLU A 101 12.12 -21.75 -45.82
N ALA A 102 10.84 -21.43 -45.59
CA ALA A 102 10.43 -20.63 -44.44
C ALA A 102 10.69 -21.34 -43.10
N ILE A 103 10.59 -22.68 -43.05
CA ILE A 103 10.96 -23.47 -41.86
C ILE A 103 12.46 -23.32 -41.57
N LYS A 104 13.33 -23.44 -42.59
CA LYS A 104 14.78 -23.24 -42.41
C LYS A 104 15.14 -21.82 -41.98
N ASP A 105 14.49 -20.81 -42.56
CA ASP A 105 14.63 -19.42 -42.10
C ASP A 105 14.23 -19.28 -40.63
N GLY A 106 13.11 -19.88 -40.22
CA GLY A 106 12.64 -19.90 -38.82
C GLY A 106 13.64 -20.55 -37.87
N GLY A 107 14.22 -21.69 -38.25
CA GLY A 107 15.23 -22.38 -37.45
C GLY A 107 16.54 -21.59 -37.31
N GLU A 108 17.01 -20.90 -38.36
CA GLU A 108 18.18 -20.02 -38.26
C GLU A 108 17.91 -18.79 -37.39
N LEU A 109 16.73 -18.16 -37.54
CA LEU A 109 16.32 -17.05 -36.67
C LEU A 109 16.26 -17.47 -35.20
N GLY A 110 15.71 -18.65 -34.91
CA GLY A 110 15.67 -19.23 -33.57
C GLY A 110 17.05 -19.44 -32.96
N ARG A 111 17.98 -20.09 -33.69
CA ARG A 111 19.35 -20.33 -33.22
C ARG A 111 20.10 -19.04 -32.90
N VAL A 112 20.05 -18.07 -33.81
CA VAL A 112 20.76 -16.80 -33.62
C VAL A 112 20.12 -15.99 -32.48
N TYR A 113 18.80 -16.06 -32.32
CA TYR A 113 18.13 -15.44 -31.16
C TYR A 113 18.61 -16.04 -29.84
N VAL A 114 18.69 -17.37 -29.73
CA VAL A 114 19.17 -18.04 -28.50
C VAL A 114 20.62 -17.65 -28.19
N ALA A 115 21.46 -17.49 -29.21
CA ALA A 115 22.87 -17.14 -29.03
C ALA A 115 23.13 -15.63 -28.76
N GLU A 116 22.43 -14.74 -29.46
CA GLU A 116 22.76 -13.30 -29.54
C GLU A 116 21.58 -12.37 -29.18
N GLY A 117 20.43 -12.92 -28.81
CA GLY A 117 19.22 -12.18 -28.47
C GLY A 117 18.58 -11.46 -29.66
N VAL A 118 17.81 -10.40 -29.36
CA VAL A 118 17.03 -9.62 -30.35
C VAL A 118 17.90 -9.01 -31.44
N ALA A 119 19.07 -8.46 -31.07
CA ALA A 119 19.95 -7.80 -32.02
C ALA A 119 20.52 -8.79 -33.05
N GLY A 120 20.87 -10.01 -32.61
CA GLY A 120 21.31 -11.08 -33.50
C GLY A 120 20.21 -11.54 -34.44
N ALA A 121 18.99 -11.75 -33.93
CA ALA A 121 17.86 -12.17 -34.76
C ALA A 121 17.54 -11.17 -35.88
N ARG A 122 17.63 -9.86 -35.62
CA ARG A 122 17.46 -8.82 -36.65
C ARG A 122 18.54 -8.88 -37.73
N ARG A 123 19.82 -9.08 -37.34
CA ARG A 123 20.91 -9.26 -38.30
C ARG A 123 20.73 -10.52 -39.13
N ALA A 124 20.30 -11.62 -38.51
CA ALA A 124 20.00 -12.87 -39.21
C ALA A 124 18.88 -12.68 -40.25
N ALA A 125 17.79 -11.99 -39.89
CA ALA A 125 16.70 -11.70 -40.83
C ALA A 125 17.19 -10.97 -42.10
N GLN A 126 18.03 -9.94 -41.94
CA GLN A 126 18.61 -9.20 -43.06
C GLN A 126 19.53 -10.05 -43.94
N ARG A 127 20.30 -10.99 -43.35
CA ARG A 127 21.13 -11.93 -44.13
C ARG A 127 20.25 -12.93 -44.89
N LEU A 128 19.20 -13.42 -44.27
CA LEU A 128 18.28 -14.40 -44.85
C LEU A 128 17.54 -13.85 -46.08
N GLU A 129 17.25 -12.55 -46.14
CA GLU A 129 16.67 -11.91 -47.34
C GLU A 129 17.45 -12.18 -48.63
N ARG A 130 18.78 -12.28 -48.53
CA ARG A 130 19.67 -12.54 -49.68
C ARG A 130 20.01 -14.02 -49.86
N ARG A 131 19.80 -14.83 -48.82
CA ARG A 131 20.11 -16.26 -48.84
C ARG A 131 19.07 -17.02 -49.67
N ARG A 132 19.55 -18.00 -50.46
CA ARG A 132 18.72 -19.04 -51.07
C ARG A 132 19.16 -20.40 -50.54
N TRP A 133 18.19 -21.21 -50.14
CA TRP A 133 18.43 -22.57 -49.66
C TRP A 133 18.64 -23.49 -50.84
N THR A 134 19.61 -24.39 -50.73
CA THR A 134 19.84 -25.43 -51.72
C THR A 134 18.75 -26.52 -51.63
N PRO A 135 18.47 -27.25 -52.73
CA PRO A 135 17.46 -28.33 -52.70
C PRO A 135 17.72 -29.39 -51.62
N GLN A 136 19.00 -29.66 -51.30
CA GLN A 136 19.39 -30.59 -50.24
C GLN A 136 19.03 -30.05 -48.85
N GLU A 137 19.30 -28.77 -48.58
CA GLU A 137 18.91 -28.12 -47.32
C GLU A 137 17.38 -28.09 -47.16
N ILE A 138 16.65 -27.83 -48.25
CA ILE A 138 15.18 -27.81 -48.27
C ILE A 138 14.60 -29.20 -47.97
N ALA A 139 15.17 -30.26 -48.55
CA ALA A 139 14.72 -31.64 -48.30
C ALA A 139 14.90 -32.07 -46.83
N SER A 140 15.82 -31.44 -46.11
CA SER A 140 16.06 -31.67 -44.68
C SER A 140 15.22 -30.80 -43.74
N ALA A 141 14.26 -30.02 -44.26
CA ALA A 141 13.41 -29.18 -43.42
C ALA A 141 12.42 -30.04 -42.61
N ASP A 142 12.57 -30.02 -41.29
CA ASP A 142 11.66 -30.67 -40.35
C ASP A 142 10.98 -29.59 -39.50
N GLU A 143 9.65 -29.64 -39.40
CA GLU A 143 8.87 -28.71 -38.57
C GLU A 143 9.23 -28.82 -37.08
N ARG A 144 9.71 -29.99 -36.66
CA ARG A 144 10.21 -30.20 -35.29
C ARG A 144 11.43 -29.33 -34.96
N GLU A 145 12.18 -28.87 -35.97
CA GLU A 145 13.25 -27.89 -35.75
C GLU A 145 12.70 -26.58 -35.16
N LEU A 146 11.46 -26.20 -35.48
CA LEU A 146 10.82 -25.00 -34.92
C LEU A 146 10.35 -25.21 -33.49
N GLU A 147 9.98 -26.44 -33.14
CA GLU A 147 9.56 -26.84 -31.78
C GLU A 147 10.72 -26.82 -30.80
N GLY A 148 11.95 -27.10 -31.26
CA GLY A 148 13.16 -27.07 -30.41
C GLY A 148 13.53 -25.68 -29.86
N PHE A 149 12.95 -24.60 -30.40
CA PHE A 149 13.15 -23.23 -29.90
C PHE A 149 12.04 -22.75 -28.97
N ALA A 150 10.89 -23.45 -28.94
CA ALA A 150 10.08 -23.39 -27.76
C ALA A 150 10.94 -24.06 -26.69
N TYR A 151 11.58 -23.26 -25.83
CA TYR A 151 12.16 -23.77 -24.61
C TYR A 151 11.09 -24.66 -24.00
N SER A 152 11.28 -25.98 -24.09
CA SER A 152 10.48 -26.91 -23.35
C SER A 152 10.84 -26.58 -21.91
N ALA A 153 10.01 -25.72 -21.32
CA ALA A 153 9.55 -26.01 -19.99
C ALA A 153 9.03 -27.45 -20.05
N GLN A 154 9.95 -28.42 -19.89
CA GLN A 154 9.65 -29.64 -19.17
C GLN A 154 8.69 -29.22 -18.06
N GLU A 155 7.61 -29.97 -17.89
CA GLU A 155 6.46 -29.76 -17.02
C GLU A 155 6.80 -29.43 -15.55
N ALA A 156 7.57 -28.37 -15.32
CA ALA A 156 7.52 -27.55 -14.14
C ALA A 156 6.15 -26.93 -14.23
N SER A 157 5.19 -27.57 -13.54
CA SER A 157 3.83 -27.10 -13.35
C SER A 157 3.83 -25.58 -13.39
N ALA A 158 3.26 -24.98 -14.43
CA ALA A 158 3.31 -23.54 -14.66
C ALA A 158 3.12 -22.85 -13.30
N PRO A 159 4.09 -22.04 -12.81
CA PRO A 159 4.09 -21.58 -11.44
C PRO A 159 2.73 -20.94 -11.18
N LYS A 160 1.94 -21.58 -10.30
CA LYS A 160 0.58 -21.12 -10.02
C LYS A 160 0.71 -19.65 -9.64
N PRO A 161 0.01 -18.73 -10.32
CA PRO A 161 0.24 -17.31 -10.17
C PRO A 161 0.14 -16.95 -8.68
N LYS A 162 1.22 -16.40 -8.11
CA LYS A 162 1.28 -16.03 -6.70
C LYS A 162 0.15 -15.04 -6.44
N LEU A 163 -0.76 -15.37 -5.53
CA LEU A 163 -1.80 -14.41 -5.14
C LEU A 163 -1.14 -13.27 -4.37
N ILE A 164 -1.53 -12.04 -4.69
CA ILE A 164 -1.14 -10.85 -3.96
C ILE A 164 -2.35 -10.46 -3.10
N PRO A 165 -2.22 -10.43 -1.77
CA PRO A 165 -3.31 -9.99 -0.91
C PRO A 165 -3.61 -8.51 -1.17
N PRO A 166 -4.87 -8.06 -1.05
CA PRO A 166 -5.20 -6.65 -1.08
C PRO A 166 -4.49 -5.89 0.05
N GLY A 167 -4.20 -4.61 -0.20
CA GLY A 167 -3.54 -3.72 0.74
C GLY A 167 -2.02 -3.68 0.61
N GLU A 168 -1.41 -2.76 1.35
CA GLU A 168 0.04 -2.53 1.38
C GLU A 168 0.68 -3.11 2.66
N GLY A 169 2.01 -3.17 2.72
CA GLY A 169 2.74 -3.53 3.95
C GLY A 169 2.93 -5.02 4.21
N TRP A 170 2.60 -5.87 3.25
CA TRP A 170 2.88 -7.30 3.30
C TRP A 170 4.37 -7.58 3.13
N SER A 171 4.95 -8.37 4.03
CA SER A 171 6.34 -8.81 3.98
C SER A 171 6.41 -10.33 3.82
N ARG A 172 7.44 -10.84 3.17
CA ARG A 172 7.63 -12.30 3.04
C ARG A 172 7.97 -12.90 4.41
N PHE A 173 7.17 -13.87 4.86
CA PHE A 173 7.48 -14.67 6.05
C PHE A 173 8.17 -15.98 5.67
N ASP A 174 7.63 -16.65 4.65
CA ASP A 174 8.16 -17.90 4.10
C ASP A 174 7.89 -17.96 2.58
N GLU A 175 8.23 -19.06 1.90
CA GLU A 175 7.86 -19.30 0.49
C GLU A 175 6.35 -19.32 0.26
N GLU A 176 5.59 -19.82 1.24
CA GLU A 176 4.14 -19.95 1.11
C GLU A 176 3.35 -18.79 1.69
N LEU A 177 3.94 -18.07 2.66
CA LEU A 177 3.24 -17.12 3.51
C LEU A 177 3.83 -15.71 3.42
N LEU A 178 2.95 -14.74 3.22
CA LEU A 178 3.20 -13.35 3.55
C LEU A 178 2.73 -13.07 4.98
N VAL A 179 3.37 -12.12 5.66
CA VAL A 179 2.95 -11.63 6.97
C VAL A 179 2.79 -10.12 6.93
N HIS A 180 1.76 -9.66 7.60
CA HIS A 180 1.57 -8.27 7.94
C HIS A 180 2.10 -8.03 9.37
N PRO A 181 3.28 -7.42 9.56
CA PRO A 181 4.04 -7.49 10.81
C PRO A 181 3.34 -6.84 12.01
N GLN A 182 2.47 -5.86 11.80
CA GLN A 182 1.82 -5.13 12.89
C GLN A 182 0.57 -5.82 13.43
N SER A 183 -0.21 -6.42 12.52
CA SER A 183 -1.45 -7.13 12.86
C SER A 183 -1.22 -8.61 13.13
N GLN A 184 -0.02 -9.11 12.82
CA GLN A 184 0.37 -10.51 12.94
C GLN A 184 -0.58 -11.43 12.15
N VAL A 185 -1.04 -10.95 10.99
CA VAL A 185 -1.88 -11.70 10.05
C VAL A 185 -1.02 -12.22 8.90
N PHE A 186 -1.17 -13.50 8.60
CA PHE A 186 -0.46 -14.21 7.56
C PHE A 186 -1.40 -14.47 6.38
N PHE A 187 -0.88 -14.46 5.17
CA PHE A 187 -1.62 -14.75 3.94
C PHE A 187 -0.90 -15.82 3.12
N ALA A 188 -1.61 -16.89 2.77
CA ALA A 188 -1.05 -17.97 1.98
C ALA A 188 -1.13 -17.69 0.47
N GLN A 189 0.02 -17.55 -0.18
CA GLN A 189 0.12 -17.26 -1.61
C GLN A 189 0.02 -18.50 -2.49
N VAL A 190 0.49 -19.64 -1.98
CA VAL A 190 0.59 -20.93 -2.69
C VAL A 190 0.09 -22.09 -1.81
N GLY A 191 0.08 -23.31 -2.35
CA GLY A 191 -0.35 -24.51 -1.62
C GLY A 191 -1.88 -24.71 -1.53
N GLN A 192 -2.30 -25.64 -0.67
CA GLN A 192 -3.73 -25.97 -0.45
C GLN A 192 -4.48 -24.87 0.32
N ARG A 193 -3.76 -24.06 1.08
CA ARG A 193 -4.29 -22.96 1.91
C ARG A 193 -4.34 -21.63 1.16
N ARG A 194 -4.02 -21.64 -0.13
CA ARG A 194 -3.94 -20.45 -0.99
C ARG A 194 -5.18 -19.57 -0.87
N GLY A 195 -4.97 -18.27 -0.66
CA GLY A 195 -6.03 -17.27 -0.53
C GLY A 195 -6.65 -17.15 0.88
N ARG A 196 -6.21 -17.95 1.85
CA ARG A 196 -6.69 -17.87 3.24
C ARG A 196 -5.77 -17.01 4.10
N TYR A 197 -6.38 -16.41 5.12
CA TYR A 197 -5.70 -15.60 6.11
C TYR A 197 -5.54 -16.39 7.40
N PHE A 198 -4.44 -16.15 8.11
CA PHE A 198 -4.17 -16.79 9.39
C PHE A 198 -3.69 -15.79 10.42
N LYS A 199 -3.94 -16.07 11.70
CA LYS A 199 -3.37 -15.34 12.82
C LYS A 199 -2.64 -16.32 13.72
N ARG A 200 -1.62 -15.84 14.42
CA ARG A 200 -0.94 -16.63 15.45
C ARG A 200 -1.89 -16.81 16.63
N GLY A 201 -2.22 -18.06 16.97
CA GLY A 201 -3.01 -18.38 18.16
C GLY A 201 -2.28 -17.96 19.45
N ALA A 202 -3.00 -17.93 20.58
CA ALA A 202 -2.46 -17.46 21.86
C ALA A 202 -1.20 -18.22 22.32
N ALA A 203 -1.07 -19.50 21.97
CA ALA A 203 0.09 -20.33 22.27
C ALA A 203 1.28 -20.13 21.30
N GLY A 204 1.18 -19.23 20.32
CA GLY A 204 2.27 -18.83 19.41
C GLY A 204 2.67 -19.86 18.35
N GLN A 205 2.29 -21.14 18.49
CA GLN A 205 2.74 -22.20 17.59
C GLN A 205 1.77 -22.52 16.45
N LYS A 206 0.46 -22.41 16.69
CA LYS A 206 -0.55 -22.76 15.68
C LYS A 206 -1.07 -21.52 14.95
N LEU A 207 -1.09 -21.61 13.62
CA LEU A 207 -1.77 -20.65 12.76
C LEU A 207 -3.25 -21.00 12.70
N GLU A 208 -4.09 -20.11 13.22
CA GLU A 208 -5.55 -20.21 13.21
C GLU A 208 -6.10 -19.41 12.02
N GLU A 209 -7.15 -19.91 11.37
CA GLU A 209 -7.78 -19.21 10.24
C GLU A 209 -8.40 -17.89 10.72
N ALA A 210 -8.03 -16.80 10.05
CA ALA A 210 -8.49 -15.46 10.34
C ALA A 210 -9.47 -14.98 9.27
N SER A 211 -10.34 -14.05 9.63
CA SER A 211 -11.22 -13.39 8.67
C SER A 211 -10.43 -12.55 7.67
N VAL A 212 -11.03 -12.36 6.49
CA VAL A 212 -10.47 -11.53 5.42
C VAL A 212 -10.24 -10.10 5.93
N PRO A 213 -9.06 -9.50 5.68
CA PRO A 213 -8.80 -8.10 5.99
C PRO A 213 -9.82 -7.19 5.33
N HIS A 214 -10.13 -6.08 6.01
CA HIS A 214 -11.09 -5.11 5.49
C HIS A 214 -10.50 -4.40 4.27
N ALA A 215 -11.26 -4.35 3.19
CA ALA A 215 -10.95 -3.49 2.06
C ALA A 215 -11.56 -2.11 2.34
N PRO A 216 -10.77 -1.01 2.33
CA PRO A 216 -11.28 0.31 2.66
C PRO A 216 -12.38 0.72 1.67
N ALA A 217 -13.48 1.23 2.19
CA ALA A 217 -14.53 1.87 1.40
C ALA A 217 -14.38 3.40 1.47
N GLU A 218 -14.62 4.07 0.35
CA GLU A 218 -14.74 5.53 0.30
C GLU A 218 -16.21 5.92 0.46
N HIS A 219 -16.50 6.75 1.44
CA HIS A 219 -17.82 7.30 1.72
C HIS A 219 -17.84 8.79 1.37
N ALA A 220 -18.92 9.25 0.74
CA ALA A 220 -19.10 10.66 0.37
C ALA A 220 -19.51 11.53 1.57
N ILE A 221 -18.69 11.52 2.63
CA ILE A 221 -18.89 12.30 3.86
C ILE A 221 -17.78 13.33 3.95
N SER A 222 -18.14 14.59 4.20
CA SER A 222 -17.20 15.65 4.52
C SER A 222 -17.40 16.06 5.97
N ALA A 223 -16.35 16.00 6.76
CA ALA A 223 -16.36 16.40 8.16
C ALA A 223 -15.45 17.62 8.36
N ALA A 224 -16.01 18.68 8.93
CA ALA A 224 -15.26 19.86 9.35
C ALA A 224 -15.48 20.04 10.85
N ALA A 225 -14.42 20.43 11.57
CA ALA A 225 -14.53 20.83 12.95
C ALA A 225 -13.88 22.18 13.18
N ALA A 226 -14.51 22.96 14.04
CA ALA A 226 -13.97 24.18 14.60
C ALA A 226 -13.98 24.07 16.11
N SER A 227 -13.01 24.71 16.77
CA SER A 227 -12.99 24.84 18.22
C SER A 227 -13.01 26.31 18.57
N ALA A 228 -13.97 26.70 19.42
CA ALA A 228 -14.00 28.00 20.05
C ALA A 228 -13.53 27.84 21.50
N SER A 229 -12.60 28.69 21.94
CA SER A 229 -12.08 28.69 23.31
C SER A 229 -12.28 30.07 23.91
N CYS A 230 -12.84 30.13 25.11
CA CYS A 230 -12.97 31.39 25.83
C CYS A 230 -11.63 31.71 26.54
N VAL A 231 -11.01 32.82 26.17
CA VAL A 231 -9.81 33.29 26.86
C VAL A 231 -10.23 33.85 28.22
N ARG A 232 -9.80 33.19 29.31
CA ARG A 232 -9.91 33.74 30.67
C ARG A 232 -8.62 34.46 31.07
N LYS A 233 -8.69 35.38 32.04
CA LYS A 233 -7.49 35.91 32.73
C LYS A 233 -6.75 34.71 33.34
N GLY A 234 -5.62 34.31 32.74
CA GLY A 234 -4.91 33.07 33.10
C GLY A 234 -4.44 32.21 31.91
N GLY A 235 -4.76 32.60 30.67
CA GLY A 235 -4.29 31.92 29.47
C GLY A 235 -5.27 30.87 28.93
N LYS A 236 -4.93 30.29 27.78
CA LYS A 236 -5.78 29.29 27.11
C LYS A 236 -5.59 27.94 27.80
N LEU A 237 -6.64 27.42 28.45
CA LEU A 237 -6.65 26.11 29.09
C LEU A 237 -7.00 24.97 28.12
N ASP A 238 -7.60 25.32 26.98
CA ASP A 238 -8.07 24.35 25.99
C ASP A 238 -6.98 24.01 24.96
N ARG A 239 -6.91 22.74 24.60
CA ARG A 239 -6.08 22.24 23.50
C ARG A 239 -6.92 21.36 22.60
N ALA A 240 -6.96 21.72 21.33
CA ALA A 240 -7.65 20.95 20.30
C ALA A 240 -6.62 20.21 19.45
N VAL A 241 -6.91 18.96 19.12
CA VAL A 241 -6.13 18.13 18.20
C VAL A 241 -7.03 17.75 17.04
N LEU A 242 -6.48 17.93 15.84
CA LEU A 242 -7.15 17.63 14.59
C LEU A 242 -6.30 16.67 13.76
N LEU A 243 -6.78 15.44 13.62
CA LEU A 243 -6.22 14.43 12.73
C LEU A 243 -7.11 14.36 11.48
N ASN A 244 -6.85 15.24 10.51
CA ASN A 244 -7.65 15.32 9.27
C ASN A 244 -7.63 14.04 8.44
N ASP A 245 -6.52 13.30 8.47
CA ASP A 245 -6.31 12.08 7.72
C ASP A 245 -5.49 11.11 8.58
N VAL A 246 -6.22 10.23 9.27
CA VAL A 246 -5.65 9.25 10.20
C VAL A 246 -4.68 8.31 9.47
N ALA A 247 -4.95 7.96 8.21
CA ALA A 247 -4.10 7.06 7.43
C ALA A 247 -2.76 7.71 7.08
N LYS A 248 -2.76 8.97 6.63
CA LYS A 248 -1.53 9.74 6.37
C LYS A 248 -0.73 9.98 7.64
N ILE A 249 -1.40 10.34 8.74
CA ILE A 249 -0.73 10.62 10.01
C ILE A 249 -0.11 9.33 10.59
N ALA A 250 -0.82 8.20 10.51
CA ALA A 250 -0.26 6.90 10.88
C ALA A 250 0.98 6.54 10.06
N ARG A 251 1.00 6.83 8.76
CA ARG A 251 2.18 6.61 7.92
C ARG A 251 3.40 7.38 8.43
N LEU A 252 3.22 8.60 8.92
CA LEU A 252 4.31 9.41 9.46
C LEU A 252 4.73 8.94 10.87
N ALA A 253 3.77 8.64 11.74
CA ALA A 253 4.03 8.32 13.15
C ALA A 253 4.51 6.87 13.35
N LEU A 254 3.86 5.91 12.70
CA LEU A 254 4.12 4.47 12.84
C LEU A 254 5.01 3.92 11.73
N LYS A 255 5.42 4.77 10.77
CA LYS A 255 6.07 4.36 9.51
C LYS A 255 5.23 3.36 8.71
N PHE A 256 3.91 3.41 8.89
CA PHE A 256 2.98 2.44 8.33
C PHE A 256 1.62 3.05 7.99
N PRO A 257 1.13 2.92 6.74
CA PRO A 257 -0.15 3.47 6.34
C PRO A 257 -1.32 2.57 6.80
N LEU A 258 -2.33 3.15 7.45
CA LEU A 258 -3.58 2.46 7.80
C LEU A 258 -4.51 2.37 6.59
N SER A 259 -4.08 1.66 5.55
CA SER A 259 -4.81 1.54 4.27
C SER A 259 -6.09 0.72 4.36
N PHE A 260 -6.30 -0.03 5.44
CA PHE A 260 -7.51 -0.83 5.66
C PHE A 260 -8.65 -0.05 6.34
N VAL A 261 -8.50 1.25 6.60
CA VAL A 261 -9.52 2.05 7.28
C VAL A 261 -10.38 2.79 6.26
N ASP A 262 -11.71 2.73 6.46
CA ASP A 262 -12.68 3.43 5.62
C ASP A 262 -12.45 4.94 5.59
N GLN A 263 -12.66 5.56 4.44
CA GLN A 263 -12.53 7.00 4.24
C GLN A 263 -13.92 7.67 4.24
N PRO A 264 -14.09 8.85 4.85
CA PRO A 264 -13.05 9.65 5.52
C PRO A 264 -12.62 9.06 6.85
N ALA A 265 -11.31 9.09 7.13
CA ALA A 265 -10.74 8.68 8.40
C ALA A 265 -10.16 9.89 9.14
N CYS A 266 -10.93 10.49 10.05
CA CYS A 266 -10.49 11.66 10.82
C CYS A 266 -10.79 11.52 12.32
N ALA A 267 -9.97 12.16 13.15
CA ALA A 267 -10.18 12.20 14.59
C ALA A 267 -10.00 13.62 15.14
N TYR A 268 -10.87 13.98 16.07
CA TYR A 268 -10.92 15.28 16.71
C TYR A 268 -10.85 15.06 18.21
N ALA A 269 -10.00 15.80 18.91
CA ALA A 269 -9.97 15.77 20.35
C ALA A 269 -9.92 17.19 20.92
N LEU A 270 -10.69 17.42 21.97
CA LEU A 270 -10.69 18.65 22.75
C LEU A 270 -10.33 18.30 24.18
N PHE A 271 -9.21 18.83 24.64
CA PHE A 271 -8.69 18.67 25.99
C PHE A 271 -8.82 20.00 26.74
N HIS A 272 -9.46 19.97 27.90
CA HIS A 272 -9.68 21.13 28.76
C HIS A 272 -8.94 20.94 30.08
N GLY A 273 -7.89 21.73 30.30
CA GLY A 273 -7.13 21.70 31.55
C GLY A 273 -7.95 22.29 32.71
N LEU A 274 -7.99 21.61 33.86
CA LEU A 274 -8.78 22.04 35.02
C LEU A 274 -8.04 23.07 35.87
N ARG A 275 -6.77 22.80 36.22
CA ARG A 275 -5.94 23.70 37.04
C ARG A 275 -4.89 24.45 36.23
N SER A 276 -4.27 23.77 35.26
CA SER A 276 -3.31 24.36 34.32
C SER A 276 -3.47 23.77 32.93
N ALA A 277 -2.94 24.47 31.92
CA ALA A 277 -2.98 24.02 30.53
C ALA A 277 -2.03 22.85 30.24
N ASP A 278 -1.12 22.52 31.17
CA ASP A 278 -0.02 21.57 30.92
C ASP A 278 -0.53 20.15 30.69
N SER A 279 -1.51 19.70 31.48
CA SER A 279 -2.11 18.38 31.28
C SER A 279 -2.88 18.28 29.95
N ALA A 280 -3.60 19.34 29.56
CA ALA A 280 -4.28 19.38 28.27
C ALA A 280 -3.29 19.40 27.09
N GLN A 281 -2.18 20.12 27.23
CA GLN A 281 -1.08 20.12 26.26
C GLN A 281 -0.45 18.73 26.16
N PHE A 282 -0.16 18.09 27.29
CA PHE A 282 0.39 16.74 27.33
C PHE A 282 -0.54 15.73 26.63
N CYS A 283 -1.84 15.77 26.93
CA CYS A 283 -2.83 14.93 26.25
C CYS A 283 -2.80 15.19 24.74
N ALA A 284 -2.80 16.45 24.33
CA ALA A 284 -2.85 16.82 22.92
C ALA A 284 -1.64 16.29 22.13
N GLU A 285 -0.44 16.38 22.72
CA GLU A 285 0.80 15.92 22.11
C GLU A 285 0.94 14.39 22.05
N ASN A 286 0.31 13.67 22.98
CA ASN A 286 0.45 12.21 23.09
C ASN A 286 -0.78 11.45 22.56
N PHE A 287 -1.91 12.13 22.31
CA PHE A 287 -3.16 11.49 21.87
C PHE A 287 -2.99 10.59 20.64
N HIS A 288 -2.30 11.08 19.60
CA HIS A 288 -2.07 10.29 18.39
C HIS A 288 -1.17 9.07 18.65
N LYS A 289 -0.24 9.16 19.61
CA LYS A 289 0.65 8.05 19.98
C LYS A 289 -0.11 6.94 20.71
N SER A 290 -1.16 7.28 21.45
CA SER A 290 -2.03 6.29 22.11
C SER A 290 -3.07 5.72 21.16
N LEU A 291 -3.70 6.55 20.31
CA LEU A 291 -4.79 6.13 19.42
C LEU A 291 -4.32 5.28 18.23
N LEU A 292 -3.27 5.71 17.52
CA LEU A 292 -2.89 5.09 16.25
C LEU A 292 -2.44 3.63 16.40
N PRO A 293 -1.65 3.23 17.43
CA PRO A 293 -1.31 1.82 17.64
C PRO A 293 -2.54 0.94 17.91
N LEU A 294 -3.54 1.47 18.62
CA LEU A 294 -4.78 0.73 18.89
C LEU A 294 -5.58 0.49 17.61
N LEU A 295 -5.64 1.48 16.71
CA LEU A 295 -6.25 1.32 15.39
C LEU A 295 -5.43 0.40 14.46
N ALA A 296 -4.10 0.39 14.60
CA ALA A 296 -3.22 -0.48 13.82
C ALA A 296 -3.31 -1.97 14.24
N ALA A 297 -3.75 -2.23 15.47
CA ALA A 297 -3.78 -3.59 16.04
C ALA A 297 -4.82 -4.51 15.37
N LYS A 298 -5.87 -3.96 14.77
CA LYS A 298 -6.93 -4.71 14.09
C LYS A 298 -7.08 -4.21 12.65
N ILE A 299 -6.94 -5.14 11.69
CA ILE A 299 -7.05 -4.89 10.23
C ILE A 299 -8.41 -5.27 9.65
N HIS A 300 -9.33 -5.75 10.48
CA HIS A 300 -10.68 -6.13 10.07
C HIS A 300 -11.63 -4.96 10.27
N THR A 301 -12.85 -5.08 9.74
CA THR A 301 -13.86 -4.05 9.88
C THR A 301 -14.11 -3.77 11.36
N TYR A 302 -14.16 -2.49 11.70
CA TYR A 302 -14.45 -2.05 13.06
C TYR A 302 -15.95 -1.91 13.27
N GLU A 303 -16.47 -2.57 14.28
CA GLU A 303 -17.82 -2.31 14.77
C GLU A 303 -17.84 -1.06 15.66
N ARG A 304 -19.01 -0.40 15.76
CA ARG A 304 -19.13 0.83 16.58
C ARG A 304 -18.74 0.60 18.04
N ARG A 305 -19.09 -0.55 18.61
CA ARG A 305 -18.73 -0.91 20.00
C ARG A 305 -17.22 -1.04 20.19
N GLU A 306 -16.55 -1.66 19.23
CA GLU A 306 -15.09 -1.79 19.28
C GLU A 306 -14.39 -0.44 19.14
N LEU A 307 -14.91 0.46 18.29
CA LEU A 307 -14.39 1.83 18.20
C LEU A 307 -14.58 2.60 19.50
N GLN A 308 -15.70 2.40 20.20
CA GLN A 308 -15.92 2.96 21.54
C GLN A 308 -14.86 2.44 22.52
N ASP A 309 -14.59 1.13 22.50
CA ASP A 309 -13.56 0.50 23.34
C ASP A 309 -12.15 1.02 23.00
N VAL A 310 -11.84 1.23 21.71
CA VAL A 310 -10.57 1.81 21.26
C VAL A 310 -10.40 3.23 21.82
N LEU A 311 -11.42 4.07 21.72
CA LEU A 311 -11.36 5.43 22.28
C LEU A 311 -11.25 5.42 23.81
N ALA A 312 -11.99 4.54 24.49
CA ALA A 312 -11.89 4.37 25.93
C ALA A 312 -10.47 3.99 26.35
N ARG A 313 -9.89 2.96 25.72
CA ARG A 313 -8.51 2.52 25.97
C ARG A 313 -7.47 3.59 25.66
N ALA A 314 -7.67 4.38 24.60
CA ALA A 314 -6.78 5.49 24.28
C ALA A 314 -6.78 6.55 25.40
N LEU A 315 -7.97 6.88 25.94
CA LEU A 315 -8.10 7.81 27.07
C LEU A 315 -7.54 7.23 28.38
N GLU A 316 -7.74 5.94 28.65
CA GLU A 316 -7.16 5.24 29.81
C GLU A 316 -5.62 5.22 29.74
N HIS A 317 -5.05 4.99 28.55
CA HIS A 317 -3.60 5.06 28.34
C HIS A 317 -3.06 6.47 28.61
N LEU A 318 -3.73 7.51 28.09
CA LEU A 318 -3.36 8.90 28.36
C LEU A 318 -3.45 9.25 29.85
N ASP A 319 -4.51 8.81 30.54
CA ASP A 319 -4.67 9.04 31.97
C ASP A 319 -3.52 8.37 32.76
N ALA A 320 -3.21 7.11 32.45
CA ALA A 320 -2.09 6.41 33.05
C ALA A 320 -0.74 7.08 32.79
N GLU A 321 -0.52 7.66 31.60
CA GLU A 321 0.70 8.42 31.29
C GLU A 321 0.77 9.75 32.04
N ILE A 322 -0.34 10.49 32.14
CA ILE A 322 -0.42 11.74 32.92
C ILE A 322 -0.10 11.48 34.38
N LEU A 323 -0.66 10.43 34.97
CA LEU A 323 -0.43 10.05 36.37
C LEU A 323 1.04 9.71 36.67
N ARG A 324 1.81 9.29 35.65
CA ARG A 324 3.26 9.04 35.75
C ARG A 324 4.11 10.29 35.48
N SER A 325 3.53 11.34 34.95
CA SER A 325 4.23 12.58 34.56
C SER A 325 4.21 13.64 35.67
N ALA A 326 4.98 14.72 35.49
CA ALA A 326 4.92 15.88 36.38
C ALA A 326 3.55 16.61 36.35
N HIS A 327 2.69 16.29 35.38
CA HIS A 327 1.39 16.94 35.19
C HIS A 327 0.23 16.25 35.93
N ALA A 328 0.51 15.23 36.75
CA ALA A 328 -0.50 14.46 37.49
C ALA A 328 -1.46 15.33 38.33
N PHE A 329 -1.00 16.50 38.80
CA PHE A 329 -1.80 17.41 39.63
C PHE A 329 -2.67 18.40 38.84
N SER A 330 -2.45 18.56 37.53
CA SER A 330 -3.13 19.60 36.74
C SER A 330 -4.54 19.23 36.29
N ALA A 331 -4.78 17.92 36.10
CA ALA A 331 -6.03 17.28 35.67
C ALA A 331 -6.66 17.85 34.37
N CYS A 332 -7.24 16.99 33.56
CA CYS A 332 -7.79 17.37 32.25
C CYS A 332 -9.16 16.70 32.03
N SER A 333 -10.08 17.41 31.40
CA SER A 333 -11.29 16.83 30.80
C SER A 333 -11.09 16.66 29.29
N ALA A 334 -11.67 15.63 28.69
CA ALA A 334 -11.46 15.31 27.28
C ALA A 334 -12.78 15.03 26.58
N LEU A 335 -12.89 15.42 25.31
CA LEU A 335 -13.92 14.97 24.38
C LEU A 335 -13.22 14.58 23.08
N VAL A 336 -13.49 13.37 22.61
CA VAL A 336 -12.86 12.79 21.43
C VAL A 336 -13.94 12.29 20.50
N ALA A 337 -13.86 12.68 19.23
CA ALA A 337 -14.69 12.18 18.15
C ALA A 337 -13.81 11.49 17.10
N LEU A 338 -14.20 10.29 16.68
CA LEU A 338 -13.54 9.52 15.63
C LEU A 338 -14.54 9.22 14.53
N ILE A 339 -14.16 9.54 13.30
CA ILE A 339 -14.93 9.27 12.08
C ILE A 339 -14.11 8.32 11.24
N LEU A 340 -14.69 7.15 10.93
CA LEU A 340 -14.13 6.18 10.02
C LEU A 340 -15.22 5.76 9.02
N GLY A 341 -15.11 6.25 7.79
CA GLY A 341 -16.13 6.02 6.76
C GLY A 341 -17.49 6.58 7.17
N ASP A 342 -18.47 5.69 7.28
CA ASP A 342 -19.84 5.97 7.71
C ASP A 342 -20.06 5.97 9.23
N LYS A 343 -19.01 5.75 10.03
CA LYS A 343 -19.13 5.56 11.49
C LYS A 343 -18.58 6.78 12.21
N LEU A 344 -19.42 7.43 13.01
CA LEU A 344 -19.03 8.45 13.98
C LEU A 344 -19.15 7.87 15.40
N VAL A 345 -18.06 7.95 16.15
CA VAL A 345 -18.02 7.54 17.56
C VAL A 345 -17.44 8.68 18.39
N VAL A 346 -18.09 8.98 19.51
CA VAL A 346 -17.68 10.03 20.43
C VAL A 346 -17.49 9.43 21.82
N ALA A 347 -16.39 9.77 22.47
CA ALA A 347 -16.08 9.41 23.84
C ALA A 347 -15.64 10.66 24.61
N GLY A 348 -16.03 10.77 25.87
CA GLY A 348 -15.71 11.95 26.67
C GLY A 348 -15.55 11.62 28.15
N VAL A 349 -14.68 12.39 28.80
CA VAL A 349 -14.41 12.33 30.25
C VAL A 349 -14.48 13.75 30.79
N GLY A 350 -15.31 13.96 31.81
CA GLY A 350 -15.50 15.26 32.45
C GLY A 350 -16.68 16.04 31.88
N ARG A 351 -16.55 17.37 31.79
CA ARG A 351 -17.65 18.29 31.45
C ARG A 351 -17.57 18.91 30.05
N VAL A 352 -16.63 18.45 29.23
CA VAL A 352 -16.46 18.94 27.84
C VAL A 352 -17.58 18.38 26.97
N ARG A 353 -18.16 19.21 26.11
CA ARG A 353 -19.31 18.90 25.26
C ARG A 353 -19.11 19.41 23.85
#